data_AF-A0AAU9MAF3-F1
#
_entry.id   AF-A0AAU9MAF3-F1
#
_cell.length_a   1.000
_cell.length_b   1.000
_cell.length_c   1.000
_cell.angle_alpha   90.00
_cell.angle_beta   90.00
_cell.angle_gamma   90.00
#
_symmetry.space_group_name_H-M   'P 1'
#
loop_
_entity.id
_entity.type
_entity.pdbx_description
1 polymer ?
#
loop_
_entity_poly.entity_id
_entity_poly.type
_entity_poly.pdbx_seq_one_letter_code
_entity_poly.pdbx_strand_id
1 'polypeptide(L)'
;MRQHHLDPCRRAVVFHLDRVYSQREGITSVYRIMETHNCTFGMTSPRRIQEIKVYSQKLNLDLKQLQAPRRQCCDILPSSSEKLMEINIRACHEEELVYKRP
;
A
#
# COMPACT_ATOMS: atom_id res chain seq x y z
N MET A 1 24.11 -0.61 5.00
CA MET A 1 22.81 -1.32 5.11
C MET A 1 22.15 -0.93 6.42
N ARG A 2 20.82 -0.74 6.46
CA ARG A 2 20.12 -0.59 7.76
C ARG A 2 20.27 -1.90 8.52
N GLN A 3 20.85 -1.85 9.73
CA GLN A 3 20.89 -3.01 10.59
C GLN A 3 19.47 -3.35 11.05
N HIS A 4 19.07 -4.60 10.85
CA HIS A 4 17.81 -5.09 11.39
C HIS A 4 17.96 -5.38 12.88
N HIS A 5 16.89 -5.15 13.64
CA HIS A 5 16.85 -5.54 15.04
C HIS A 5 17.09 -7.04 15.17
N LEU A 6 17.93 -7.47 16.11
CA LEU A 6 18.28 -8.89 16.29
C LEU A 6 17.01 -9.73 16.54
N ASP A 7 16.19 -9.30 17.49
CA ASP A 7 14.85 -9.84 17.75
C ASP A 7 13.91 -9.66 16.52
N PRO A 8 13.45 -10.76 15.88
CA PRO A 8 12.53 -10.71 14.74
C PRO A 8 11.18 -10.05 15.05
N CYS A 9 10.70 -10.10 16.30
CA CYS A 9 9.42 -9.52 16.70
C CYS A 9 9.47 -7.99 16.74
N ARG A 10 10.65 -7.41 16.95
CA ARG A 10 10.90 -5.97 16.94
C ARG A 10 11.26 -5.40 15.58
N ARG A 11 11.41 -6.25 14.55
CA ARG A 11 11.59 -5.79 13.18
C ARG A 11 10.30 -5.17 12.66
N ALA A 12 10.42 -4.22 11.73
CA ALA A 12 9.28 -3.76 10.97
C ALA A 12 8.67 -4.93 10.16
N VAL A 13 7.35 -4.93 10.00
CA VAL A 13 6.66 -5.93 9.18
C VAL A 13 6.97 -5.65 7.72
N VAL A 14 7.29 -6.70 6.96
CA VAL A 14 7.55 -6.62 5.53
C VAL A 14 6.49 -7.42 4.79
N PHE A 15 5.76 -6.74 3.91
CA PHE A 15 4.81 -7.35 2.99
C PHE A 15 5.47 -7.46 1.61
N HIS A 16 5.50 -8.66 1.06
CA HIS A 16 6.06 -8.92 -0.26
C HIS A 16 4.94 -8.94 -1.29
N LEU A 17 5.24 -8.49 -2.50
CA LEU A 17 4.33 -8.62 -3.63
C LEU A 17 4.10 -10.11 -3.92
N ASP A 18 2.86 -10.57 -3.77
CA ASP A 18 2.45 -11.96 -3.99
C ASP A 18 1.89 -12.13 -5.41
N ARG A 19 0.86 -11.33 -5.75
CA ARG A 19 0.12 -11.46 -7.02
C ARG A 19 -0.28 -10.12 -7.59
N VAL A 20 -0.41 -10.07 -8.91
CA VAL A 20 -0.93 -8.90 -9.64
C VAL A 20 -2.01 -9.37 -10.60
N TYR A 21 -3.16 -8.73 -10.56
CA TYR A 21 -4.29 -8.96 -11.45
C TYR A 21 -4.52 -7.71 -12.29
N SER A 22 -4.59 -7.87 -13.61
CA SER A 22 -5.08 -6.82 -14.51
C SER A 22 -6.54 -7.10 -14.84
N GLN A 23 -7.42 -6.15 -14.55
CA GLN A 23 -8.84 -6.18 -14.91
C GLN A 23 -9.17 -5.00 -15.84
N ARG A 24 -10.40 -4.97 -16.38
CA ARG A 24 -10.82 -3.86 -17.27
C ARG A 24 -10.76 -2.50 -16.57
N GLU A 25 -11.05 -2.47 -15.27
CA GLU A 25 -11.16 -1.24 -14.48
C GLU A 25 -9.85 -0.81 -13.81
N GLY A 26 -8.79 -1.63 -13.89
CA GLY A 26 -7.51 -1.32 -13.26
C GLY A 26 -6.63 -2.52 -12.97
N ILE A 27 -5.66 -2.31 -12.09
CA ILE A 27 -4.70 -3.30 -11.62
C ILE A 27 -4.89 -3.47 -10.11
N THR A 28 -5.03 -4.72 -9.67
CA THR A 28 -5.05 -5.10 -8.27
C THR A 28 -3.75 -5.81 -7.93
N SER A 29 -2.99 -5.26 -7.00
CA SER A 29 -1.77 -5.90 -6.47
C SER A 29 -2.03 -6.42 -5.06
N VAL A 30 -1.60 -7.65 -4.80
CA VAL A 30 -1.78 -8.33 -3.51
C VAL A 30 -0.41 -8.51 -2.87
N TYR A 31 -0.29 -8.08 -1.62
CA TYR A 31 0.91 -8.20 -0.82
C TYR A 31 0.65 -9.03 0.43
N ARG A 32 1.59 -9.89 0.80
CA ARG A 32 1.46 -10.80 1.94
C ARG A 32 2.73 -10.86 2.77
N ILE A 33 2.57 -11.20 4.05
CA ILE A 33 3.69 -11.55 4.91
C ILE A 33 4.16 -12.95 4.51
N MET A 34 5.44 -13.11 4.16
CA MET A 34 6.03 -14.42 3.84
C MET A 34 6.75 -15.03 5.04
N GLU A 35 7.37 -14.20 5.88
CA GLU A 35 8.04 -14.63 7.10
C GLU A 35 7.13 -14.41 8.31
N THR A 36 6.60 -15.50 8.85
CA THR A 36 5.84 -15.47 10.10
C THR A 36 6.74 -15.92 11.25
N HIS A 37 6.69 -15.16 12.35
CA HIS A 37 7.35 -15.49 13.59
C HIS A 37 6.31 -15.59 14.71
N ASN A 38 6.54 -16.48 15.67
CA ASN A 38 5.68 -16.63 16.85
C ASN A 38 5.92 -15.46 17.81
N CYS A 39 5.35 -14.31 17.46
CA CYS A 39 5.41 -13.10 18.26
C CYS A 39 4.05 -12.86 18.93
N THR A 40 4.07 -12.34 20.15
CA THR A 40 2.87 -11.78 20.77
C THR A 40 2.68 -10.36 20.26
N PHE A 41 1.51 -10.03 19.71
CA PHE A 41 1.22 -8.70 19.21
C PHE A 41 -0.17 -8.22 19.65
N GLY A 42 -0.25 -6.94 20.02
CA GLY A 42 -1.51 -6.30 20.44
C GLY A 42 -2.47 -6.06 19.27
N MET A 43 -3.69 -5.64 19.60
CA MET A 43 -4.77 -5.44 18.62
C MET A 43 -4.44 -4.43 17.52
N THR A 44 -3.60 -3.44 17.81
CA THR A 44 -3.18 -2.36 16.89
C THR A 44 -1.95 -2.72 16.04
N SER A 45 -1.39 -3.92 16.19
CA SER A 45 -0.18 -4.31 15.48
C SER A 45 -0.46 -4.56 13.98
N PRO A 46 0.35 -3.97 13.07
CA PRO A 46 0.27 -4.28 11.64
C PRO A 46 0.51 -5.77 11.31
N ARG A 47 1.12 -6.53 12.23
CA ARG A 47 1.35 -7.98 12.08
C ARG A 47 0.05 -8.79 12.02
N ARG A 48 -1.09 -8.21 12.42
CA ARG A 48 -2.41 -8.86 12.28
C ARG A 48 -2.90 -8.88 10.84
N ILE A 49 -2.47 -7.91 10.04
CA ILE A 49 -2.77 -7.84 8.61
C ILE A 49 -2.00 -8.97 7.93
N GLN A 50 -2.72 -9.88 7.29
CA GLN A 50 -2.15 -11.01 6.54
C GLN A 50 -2.03 -10.67 5.06
N GLU A 51 -2.94 -9.84 4.57
CA GLU A 51 -3.03 -9.48 3.16
C GLU A 51 -3.31 -7.98 3.01
N ILE A 52 -2.59 -7.34 2.09
CA ILE A 52 -2.87 -5.99 1.63
C ILE A 52 -3.27 -6.08 0.16
N LYS A 53 -4.46 -5.59 -0.17
CA LYS A 53 -4.90 -5.42 -1.57
C LYS A 53 -4.80 -3.95 -1.93
N VAL A 54 -4.11 -3.68 -3.03
CA VAL A 54 -3.93 -2.34 -3.57
C VAL A 54 -4.63 -2.29 -4.92
N TYR A 55 -5.70 -1.51 -5.00
CA TYR A 55 -6.43 -1.19 -6.21
C TYR A 55 -5.81 0.05 -6.84
N SER A 56 -5.56 0.02 -8.14
CA SER A 56 -4.99 1.14 -8.87
C SER A 56 -5.56 1.20 -10.27
N GLN A 57 -5.80 2.39 -10.80
CA GLN A 57 -6.17 2.54 -12.20
C GLN A 57 -4.94 2.43 -13.09
N LYS A 58 -5.11 1.92 -14.31
CA LYS A 58 -4.03 1.93 -15.31
C LYS A 58 -3.66 3.38 -15.58
N LEU A 59 -2.41 3.73 -15.30
CA LEU A 59 -1.91 5.08 -15.40
C LEU A 59 -1.66 5.43 -16.88
N ASN A 60 -2.67 5.94 -17.57
CA ASN A 60 -2.51 6.52 -18.91
C ASN A 60 -2.01 7.96 -18.75
N LEU A 61 -0.72 8.11 -18.47
CA LEU A 61 -0.12 9.43 -18.30
C LEU A 61 0.00 10.16 -19.65
N ASP A 62 -0.58 11.34 -19.73
CA ASP A 62 -0.27 12.28 -20.81
C ASP A 62 1.16 12.83 -20.64
N LEU A 63 1.78 13.30 -21.73
CA LEU A 63 3.18 13.74 -21.80
C LEU A 63 3.50 14.84 -20.76
N LYS A 64 2.51 15.69 -20.44
CA LYS A 64 2.62 16.70 -19.38
C LYS A 64 2.63 16.11 -17.97
N GLN A 65 1.90 15.01 -17.74
CA GLN A 65 1.89 14.31 -16.44
C GLN A 65 3.18 13.51 -16.21
N LEU A 66 3.86 13.07 -17.28
CA LEU A 66 5.19 12.46 -17.19
C LEU A 66 6.27 13.48 -16.78
N GLN A 67 6.16 14.73 -17.23
CA GLN A 67 7.12 15.80 -16.90
C GLN A 67 6.98 16.31 -15.46
N ALA A 68 5.78 16.22 -14.88
CA ALA A 68 5.50 16.60 -13.51
C ALA A 68 4.54 15.57 -12.88
N PRO A 69 5.04 14.40 -12.43
CA PRO A 69 4.19 13.37 -11.85
C PRO A 69 3.50 13.93 -10.60
N ARG A 70 2.22 14.27 -10.74
CA ARG A 70 1.38 14.64 -9.60
C ARG A 70 1.29 13.41 -8.70
N ARG A 71 1.46 13.62 -7.40
CA ARG A 71 1.33 12.56 -6.39
C ARG A 71 -0.05 11.92 -6.57
N GLN A 72 -0.10 10.59 -6.59
CA GLN A 72 -1.36 9.87 -6.50
C GLN A 72 -1.82 9.88 -5.03
N CYS A 73 -3.12 10.01 -4.82
CA CYS A 73 -3.71 9.92 -3.51
C CYS A 73 -4.09 8.46 -3.21
N CYS A 74 -4.10 8.14 -1.93
CA CYS A 74 -4.25 6.79 -1.41
C CYS A 74 -5.31 6.81 -0.31
N ASP A 75 -6.38 6.07 -0.51
CA ASP A 75 -7.43 5.88 0.49
C ASP A 75 -7.27 4.51 1.15
N ILE A 76 -7.42 4.46 2.46
CA ILE A 76 -7.57 3.20 3.20
C ILE A 76 -9.06 2.89 3.24
N LEU A 77 -9.46 1.84 2.52
CA LEU A 77 -10.86 1.43 2.45
C LEU A 77 -11.27 0.70 3.74
N PRO A 78 -12.53 0.85 4.18
CA PRO A 78 -13.04 0.09 5.31
C PRO A 78 -13.03 -1.40 4.97
N SER A 79 -12.30 -2.21 5.75
CA SER A 79 -12.29 -3.66 5.59
C SER A 79 -13.23 -4.33 6.60
N SER A 80 -13.89 -5.40 6.16
CA SER A 80 -14.69 -6.27 7.02
C SER A 80 -13.86 -7.22 7.88
N SER A 81 -12.52 -7.25 7.69
CA SER A 81 -11.61 -8.16 8.38
C SER A 81 -10.35 -7.43 8.85
N GLU A 82 -9.97 -7.60 10.12
CA GLU A 82 -8.71 -7.07 10.67
C GLU A 82 -7.45 -7.68 10.02
N LYS A 83 -7.61 -8.77 9.26
CA LYS A 83 -6.52 -9.46 8.55
C LYS A 83 -6.32 -8.92 7.13
N LEU A 84 -7.24 -8.11 6.63
CA LEU A 84 -7.22 -7.58 5.28
C LEU A 84 -7.15 -6.06 5.34
N MET A 85 -6.19 -5.49 4.63
CA MET A 85 -6.13 -4.04 4.40
C MET A 85 -6.37 -3.78 2.93
N GLU A 86 -7.30 -2.88 2.64
CA GLU A 86 -7.64 -2.51 1.27
C GLU A 86 -7.25 -1.05 1.03
N ILE A 87 -6.49 -0.83 -0.03
CA ILE A 87 -5.94 0.46 -0.39
C ILE A 87 -6.40 0.79 -1.80
N ASN A 88 -6.93 2.00 -2.00
CA ASN A 88 -7.29 2.50 -3.31
C ASN A 88 -6.36 3.65 -3.71
N ILE A 89 -5.66 3.49 -4.83
CA ILE A 89 -4.81 4.52 -5.44
C ILE A 89 -5.60 5.22 -6.55
N ARG A 90 -5.77 6.53 -6.41
CA ARG A 90 -6.51 7.39 -7.35
C ARG A 90 -5.79 8.71 -7.63
N ALA A 91 -6.31 9.47 -8.59
CA ALA A 91 -5.95 10.87 -8.72
C ALA A 91 -6.38 11.63 -7.45
N CYS A 92 -5.52 12.55 -6.99
CA CYS A 92 -5.89 13.50 -5.94
C CYS A 92 -6.95 14.47 -6.46
N HIS A 93 -7.90 14.82 -5.59
CA HIS A 93 -8.80 15.93 -5.82
C HIS A 93 -8.07 17.26 -5.75
N GLU A 94 -8.66 18.34 -6.28
CA GLU A 94 -8.00 19.64 -6.37
C GLU A 94 -7.59 20.19 -5.00
N GLU A 95 -8.41 19.94 -3.98
CA GLU A 95 -8.16 20.30 -2.60
C GLU A 95 -7.08 19.47 -1.90
N GLU A 96 -6.80 18.26 -2.39
CA GLU A 96 -5.74 17.37 -1.89
C GLU A 96 -4.39 17.67 -2.56
N LEU A 97 -4.40 18.42 -3.66
CA LEU A 97 -3.18 18.86 -4.32
C LEU A 97 -2.51 19.93 -3.46
N VAL A 98 -1.39 19.55 -2.83
CA VAL A 98 -0.49 20.52 -2.22
C VAL A 98 0.09 21.39 -3.35
N TYR A 99 -0.53 22.55 -3.59
CA TYR A 99 0.00 23.55 -4.52
C TYR A 99 1.36 23.99 -3.97
N LYS A 100 2.45 23.60 -4.64
CA LYS A 100 3.74 24.22 -4.35
C LYS A 100 3.61 25.68 -4.75
N ARG A 101 3.65 26.59 -3.77
CA ARG A 101 3.86 28.02 -4.06
C ARG A 101 5.19 28.14 -4.83
N PRO A 102 5.24 28.96 -5.89
CA PRO A 102 6.45 29.18 -6.68
C PRO A 102 7.61 29.71 -5.82
#